data_AF-K8PAC3-F1
#
_entry.id   AF-K8PAC3-F1
#
_cell.length_a   1.000
_cell.length_b   1.000
_cell.length_c   1.000
_cell.angle_alpha   90.00
_cell.angle_beta   90.00
_cell.angle_gamma   90.00
#
_symmetry.space_group_name_H-M   'P 1'
#
loop_
_entity.id
_entity.type
_entity.pdbx_description
1 polymer ?
#
loop_
_entity_poly.entity_id
_entity_poly.type
_entity_poly.pdbx_seq_one_letter_code
_entity_poly.pdbx_strand_id
1 'polypeptide(L)'
;MRIVTPAIYAALLGGAIYLAISQNPLPNAVASVPPEGAKIAYAVPSTGKPHSTARIGRRESCRQSVSAKHLNRHQARDQMQLCVAQARVECLKQAIDQKLRGSARRVYVKSCVAA
;
A
#
# COMPACT_ATOMS: atom_id res chain seq x y z
N MET A 1 -37.62 -8.09 22.15
CA MET A 1 -36.68 -6.96 22.03
C MET A 1 -35.28 -7.30 21.49
N ARG A 2 -34.94 -8.56 21.16
CA ARG A 2 -33.58 -8.94 20.66
C ARG A 2 -33.42 -8.98 19.13
N ILE A 3 -34.51 -8.79 18.38
CA ILE A 3 -34.52 -8.83 16.89
C ILE A 3 -34.50 -7.42 16.29
N VAL A 4 -34.85 -6.40 17.07
CA VAL A 4 -34.90 -5.01 16.61
C VAL A 4 -33.50 -4.42 16.45
N THR A 5 -32.56 -4.83 17.29
CA THR A 5 -31.16 -4.38 17.28
C THR A 5 -30.41 -4.68 15.98
N PRO A 6 -30.44 -5.91 15.41
CA PRO A 6 -29.78 -6.18 14.14
C PRO A 6 -30.43 -5.44 12.96
N ALA A 7 -31.75 -5.22 12.99
CA ALA A 7 -32.45 -4.51 11.93
C ALA A 7 -32.08 -3.02 11.89
N ILE A 8 -31.98 -2.37 13.06
CA ILE A 8 -31.52 -0.98 13.16
C ILE A 8 -30.05 -0.87 12.72
N TYR A 9 -29.20 -1.83 13.10
CA TYR A 9 -27.79 -1.82 12.72
C TYR A 9 -27.60 -1.99 11.21
N ALA A 10 -28.37 -2.87 10.58
CA ALA A 10 -28.37 -3.06 9.13
C ALA A 10 -28.84 -1.81 8.38
N ALA A 11 -29.89 -1.14 8.87
CA ALA A 11 -30.39 0.11 8.28
C ALA A 11 -29.37 1.25 8.40
N LEU A 12 -28.72 1.40 9.56
CA LEU A 12 -27.68 2.41 9.79
C LEU A 12 -26.44 2.17 8.91
N LEU A 13 -25.98 0.93 8.80
CA LEU A 13 -24.86 0.58 7.94
C LEU A 13 -25.17 0.79 6.46
N GLY A 14 -26.35 0.36 6.00
CA GLY A 14 -26.79 0.54 4.61
C GLY A 14 -26.91 2.01 4.22
N GLY A 15 -27.50 2.84 5.09
CA GLY A 15 -27.63 4.29 4.88
C GLY A 15 -26.28 5.00 4.80
N ALA A 16 -25.33 4.63 5.66
CA ALA A 16 -23.98 5.21 5.66
C ALA A 16 -23.20 4.86 4.37
N ILE A 17 -23.32 3.62 3.88
CA ILE A 17 -22.69 3.19 2.62
C ILE A 17 -23.32 3.92 1.43
N TYR A 18 -24.64 4.08 1.40
CA TYR A 18 -25.34 4.77 0.31
C TYR A 18 -24.94 6.25 0.20
N LEU A 19 -24.85 6.96 1.33
CA LEU A 19 -24.37 8.34 1.36
C LEU A 19 -22.90 8.49 0.95
N ALA A 20 -22.06 7.49 1.24
CA ALA A 20 -20.66 7.49 0.81
C ALA A 20 -20.49 7.29 -0.71
N ILE A 21 -21.35 6.49 -1.33
CA ILE A 21 -21.34 6.27 -2.79
C ILE A 21 -21.90 7.49 -3.54
N SER A 22 -22.92 8.17 -3.00
CA SER A 22 -23.52 9.33 -3.67
C SER A 22 -22.64 10.59 -3.67
N GLN A 23 -21.65 10.68 -2.77
CA GLN A 23 -20.70 11.79 -2.72
C GLN A 23 -19.49 11.63 -3.65
N ASN A 24 -19.26 10.44 -4.22
CA ASN A 24 -18.17 10.20 -5.17
C ASN A 24 -18.75 9.69 -6.50
N PRO A 25 -18.91 10.54 -7.53
CA PRO A 25 -19.21 10.04 -8.85
C PRO A 25 -18.09 9.07 -9.27
N LEU A 26 -18.47 7.86 -9.69
CA LEU A 26 -17.54 6.88 -10.25
C LEU A 26 -16.71 7.56 -11.34
N PRO A 27 -15.38 7.38 -11.40
CA PRO A 27 -14.61 7.85 -12.53
C PRO A 27 -15.14 7.16 -13.78
N ASN A 28 -15.79 7.95 -14.63
CA ASN A 28 -16.31 7.55 -15.92
C ASN A 28 -15.28 6.70 -16.66
N ALA A 29 -15.70 5.51 -17.10
CA ALA A 29 -14.97 4.73 -18.08
C ALA A 29 -14.94 5.54 -19.39
N VAL A 30 -13.83 6.23 -19.62
CA VAL A 30 -13.56 6.87 -20.91
C VAL A 30 -12.95 5.80 -21.82
N ALA A 31 -13.77 5.22 -22.68
CA ALA A 31 -13.31 4.63 -23.91
C ALA A 31 -13.04 5.75 -24.91
N SER A 32 -11.84 5.76 -25.50
CA SER A 32 -11.50 6.14 -26.88
C SER A 32 -10.25 7.01 -27.04
N VAL A 33 -9.45 6.59 -28.02
CA VAL A 33 -8.38 7.28 -28.78
C VAL A 33 -6.95 7.18 -28.23
N PRO A 34 -6.00 6.58 -29.00
CA PRO A 34 -4.60 6.44 -28.62
C PRO A 34 -3.81 7.73 -28.91
N PRO A 35 -2.85 8.13 -28.06
CA PRO A 35 -1.74 8.92 -28.51
C PRO A 35 -0.56 8.00 -28.80
N GLU A 36 -0.24 7.89 -30.08
CA GLU A 36 1.12 7.63 -30.55
C GLU A 36 2.13 8.48 -29.75
N GLY A 37 3.23 7.85 -29.35
CA GLY A 37 4.47 8.58 -29.12
C GLY A 37 4.62 9.31 -27.78
N ALA A 38 4.38 8.65 -26.64
CA ALA A 38 4.96 9.09 -25.37
C ALA A 38 5.99 8.05 -24.92
N LYS A 39 7.25 8.34 -25.27
CA LYS A 39 8.48 7.67 -24.83
C LYS A 39 8.32 7.09 -23.44
N ILE A 40 8.65 5.81 -23.29
CA ILE A 40 8.95 5.19 -22.00
C ILE A 40 10.13 5.97 -21.41
N ALA A 41 9.81 7.05 -20.70
CA ALA A 41 10.75 7.75 -19.85
C ALA A 41 11.02 6.80 -18.67
N TYR A 42 12.02 5.95 -18.84
CA TYR A 42 12.79 5.48 -17.70
C TYR A 42 13.12 6.72 -16.88
N ALA A 43 12.49 6.83 -15.71
CA ALA A 43 12.75 7.92 -14.79
C ALA A 43 14.24 7.84 -14.40
N VAL A 44 15.03 8.73 -14.99
CA VAL A 44 16.37 9.10 -14.52
C VAL A 44 16.22 9.47 -13.04
N PRO A 45 17.00 8.86 -12.13
CA PRO A 45 16.90 9.20 -10.72
C PRO A 45 17.41 10.62 -10.52
N SER A 46 16.49 11.55 -10.26
CA SER A 46 16.80 12.95 -10.00
C SER A 46 17.62 13.04 -8.71
N THR A 47 18.76 13.70 -8.82
CA THR A 47 19.73 13.99 -7.77
C THR A 47 19.11 14.82 -6.65
N GLY A 48 18.76 14.15 -5.55
CA GLY A 48 18.36 14.78 -4.30
C GLY A 48 18.50 13.77 -3.16
N LYS A 49 19.64 13.80 -2.47
CA LYS A 49 20.01 13.03 -1.25
C LYS A 49 19.62 11.53 -1.26
N PRO A 50 20.59 10.60 -1.35
CA PRO A 50 20.31 9.17 -1.25
C PRO A 50 20.05 8.80 0.21
N HIS A 51 18.84 9.08 0.71
CA HIS A 51 18.23 8.22 1.74
C HIS A 51 17.38 7.13 1.06
N SER A 52 17.85 6.61 -0.08
CA SER A 52 17.34 5.38 -0.64
C SER A 52 18.23 4.24 -0.18
N THR A 53 17.97 3.74 1.02
CA THR A 53 18.40 2.40 1.46
C THR A 53 17.60 1.32 0.73
N ALA A 54 17.38 1.47 -0.59
CA ALA A 54 16.73 0.47 -1.45
C ALA A 54 17.76 -0.17 -2.40
N ARG A 55 18.89 -0.64 -1.84
CA ARG A 55 19.74 -1.60 -2.54
C ARG A 55 19.45 -3.05 -2.15
N ILE A 56 18.72 -3.24 -1.05
CA ILE A 56 18.27 -4.53 -0.55
C ILE A 56 16.84 -4.34 -0.14
N GLY A 57 15.96 -5.19 -0.64
CA GLY A 57 14.57 -4.96 -0.40
C GLY A 57 14.17 -5.09 1.02
N ARG A 58 13.17 -4.33 1.45
CA ARG A 58 12.75 -4.40 2.85
C ARG A 58 12.28 -5.79 3.23
N ARG A 59 11.69 -6.53 2.29
CA ARG A 59 11.42 -7.96 2.46
C ARG A 59 12.71 -8.79 2.58
N GLU A 60 13.76 -8.46 1.83
CA GLU A 60 15.04 -9.17 1.89
C GLU A 60 15.80 -8.86 3.19
N SER A 61 15.77 -7.61 3.65
CA SER A 61 16.26 -7.20 4.97
C SER A 61 15.50 -7.93 6.09
N CYS A 62 14.18 -8.08 5.96
CA CYS A 62 13.40 -8.92 6.86
C CYS A 62 13.87 -10.38 6.85
N ARG A 63 14.11 -10.97 5.66
CA ARG A 63 14.66 -12.34 5.56
C ARG A 63 15.99 -12.46 6.28
N GLN A 64 16.91 -11.52 6.08
CA GLN A 64 18.21 -11.49 6.76
C GLN A 64 18.07 -11.41 8.28
N SER A 65 17.15 -10.57 8.77
CA SER A 65 16.90 -10.44 10.22
C SER A 65 16.33 -11.71 10.85
N VAL A 66 15.49 -12.44 10.11
CA VAL A 66 14.89 -13.70 10.56
C VAL A 66 15.93 -14.82 10.49
N SER A 67 16.73 -14.88 9.43
CA SER A 67 17.79 -15.89 9.28
C SER A 67 18.88 -15.73 10.35
N ALA A 68 19.19 -14.49 10.75
CA ALA A 68 20.15 -14.22 11.82
C ALA A 68 19.68 -14.69 13.21
N LYS A 69 18.38 -14.88 13.42
CA LYS A 69 17.79 -15.14 14.73
C LYS A 69 17.54 -16.61 15.07
N HIS A 70 18.07 -17.58 14.31
CA HIS A 70 17.97 -19.03 14.56
C HIS A 70 16.62 -19.49 15.18
N LEU A 71 15.51 -18.96 14.66
CA LEU A 71 14.18 -19.20 15.24
C LEU A 71 13.63 -20.55 14.78
N ASN A 72 12.77 -21.13 15.62
CA ASN A 72 11.91 -22.24 15.22
C ASN A 72 11.03 -21.85 14.01
N ARG A 73 10.67 -22.84 13.17
CA ARG A 73 9.96 -22.62 11.89
C ARG A 73 8.69 -21.78 12.02
N HIS A 74 7.91 -21.97 13.08
CA HIS A 74 6.70 -21.18 13.34
C HIS A 74 7.03 -19.72 13.68
N GLN A 75 7.91 -19.51 14.65
CA GLN A 75 8.34 -18.18 15.05
C GLN A 75 9.03 -17.42 13.90
N ALA A 76 9.80 -18.11 13.05
CA ALA A 76 10.42 -17.51 11.87
C ALA A 76 9.36 -16.98 10.89
N ARG A 77 8.23 -17.68 10.71
CA ARG A 77 7.12 -17.22 9.86
C ARG A 77 6.43 -16.00 10.46
N ASP A 78 6.13 -16.04 11.76
CA ASP A 78 5.46 -14.93 12.45
C ASP A 78 6.34 -13.68 12.46
N GLN A 79 7.63 -13.85 12.77
CA GLN A 79 8.61 -12.77 12.74
C GLN A 79 8.76 -12.17 11.34
N MET A 80 8.74 -13.01 10.31
CA MET A 80 8.77 -12.55 8.91
C MET A 80 7.51 -11.73 8.57
N GLN A 81 6.33 -12.16 8.98
CA GLN A 81 5.08 -11.44 8.74
C GLN A 81 5.06 -10.08 9.46
N LEU A 82 5.46 -10.05 10.74
CA LEU A 82 5.58 -8.83 11.52
C LEU A 82 6.55 -7.84 10.88
N CYS A 83 7.73 -8.32 10.48
CA CYS A 83 8.73 -7.46 9.85
C CYS A 83 8.22 -6.86 8.53
N VAL A 84 7.58 -7.66 7.66
CA VAL A 84 7.04 -7.17 6.39
C VAL A 84 5.87 -6.19 6.61
N ALA A 85 5.04 -6.41 7.62
CA ALA A 85 3.97 -5.47 7.98
C ALA A 85 4.53 -4.13 8.46
N GLN A 86 5.53 -4.16 9.35
CA GLN A 86 6.21 -2.95 9.82
C GLN A 86 6.93 -2.24 8.66
N ALA A 87 7.48 -3.01 7.73
CA ALA A 87 8.06 -2.47 6.51
C ALA A 87 7.05 -1.75 5.62
N ARG A 88 5.82 -2.24 5.49
CA ARG A 88 4.77 -1.51 4.77
C ARG A 88 4.48 -0.16 5.41
N VAL A 89 4.44 -0.10 6.74
CA VAL A 89 4.14 1.13 7.49
C VAL A 89 5.22 2.18 7.28
N GLU A 90 6.52 1.86 7.40
CA GLU A 90 7.52 2.93 7.17
C GLU A 90 7.59 3.32 5.68
N CYS A 91 7.27 2.42 4.74
CA CYS A 91 7.23 2.78 3.31
C CYS A 91 6.07 3.75 3.07
N LEU A 92 4.94 3.54 3.74
CA LEU A 92 3.82 4.46 3.74
C LEU A 92 4.19 5.81 4.35
N LYS A 93 4.99 5.83 5.43
CA LYS A 93 5.48 7.05 6.07
C LYS A 93 6.36 7.86 5.12
N GLN A 94 7.37 7.23 4.51
CA GLN A 94 8.22 7.87 3.50
C GLN A 94 7.42 8.40 2.30
N ALA A 95 6.41 7.65 1.85
CA ALA A 95 5.55 8.11 0.77
C ALA A 95 4.75 9.37 1.16
N ILE A 96 4.28 9.46 2.42
CA ILE A 96 3.61 10.65 2.94
C ILE A 96 4.61 11.82 3.02
N ASP A 97 5.83 11.58 3.49
CA ASP A 97 6.87 12.61 3.61
C ASP A 97 7.22 13.19 2.23
N GLN A 98 7.23 12.35 1.19
CA GLN A 98 7.38 12.76 -0.22
C GLN A 98 6.10 13.32 -0.85
N LYS A 99 5.03 13.50 -0.07
CA LYS A 99 3.71 14.01 -0.49
C LYS A 99 3.07 13.19 -1.63
N LEU A 100 3.40 11.90 -1.73
CA LEU A 100 2.79 11.00 -2.71
C LEU A 100 1.33 10.74 -2.33
N ARG A 101 0.41 11.06 -3.24
CA ARG A 101 -1.03 10.84 -3.09
C ARG A 101 -1.58 9.87 -4.13
N GLY A 102 -2.74 9.30 -3.86
CA GLY A 102 -3.46 8.44 -4.81
C GLY A 102 -2.69 7.18 -5.23
N SER A 103 -2.65 6.92 -6.54
CA SER A 103 -2.01 5.74 -7.14
C SER A 103 -0.49 5.73 -6.94
N ALA A 104 0.17 6.88 -7.01
CA ALA A 104 1.62 7.01 -6.81
C ALA A 104 2.07 6.48 -5.45
N ARG A 105 1.29 6.73 -4.39
CA ARG A 105 1.55 6.19 -3.05
C ARG A 105 1.53 4.66 -3.02
N ARG A 106 0.57 4.03 -3.72
CA ARG A 106 0.45 2.56 -3.75
C ARG A 106 1.62 1.93 -4.51
N VAL A 107 2.02 2.53 -5.62
CA VAL A 107 3.17 2.07 -6.42
C VAL A 107 4.45 2.19 -5.60
N TYR A 108 4.69 3.33 -4.96
CA TYR A 108 5.86 3.55 -4.10
C TYR A 108 5.92 2.54 -2.94
N VAL A 109 4.81 2.29 -2.26
CA VAL A 109 4.79 1.32 -1.14
C VAL A 109 5.04 -0.10 -1.64
N LYS A 110 4.48 -0.46 -2.81
CA LYS A 110 4.71 -1.78 -3.42
C LYS A 110 6.17 -1.96 -3.83
N SER A 111 6.78 -0.94 -4.45
CA SER A 111 8.20 -0.99 -4.81
C SER A 111 9.07 -0.99 -3.55
N CYS A 112 8.84 -0.12 -2.57
CA CYS A 112 9.64 -0.03 -1.34
C CYS A 112 9.63 -1.32 -0.48
N VAL A 113 8.59 -2.15 -0.58
CA VAL A 113 8.51 -3.43 0.14
C VAL A 113 9.13 -4.58 -0.67
N ALA A 114 9.04 -4.53 -2.00
CA ALA A 114 9.47 -5.61 -2.90
C ALA A 114 10.90 -5.43 -3.43
N ALA A 115 11.27 -4.19 -3.78
CA ALA A 115 12.62 -3.75 -4.07
C ALA A 115 13.41 -3.69 -2.80
#